data_AF-E3MKP5-F1
#
_entry.id   AF-E3MKP5-F1
#
_cell.length_a   1.000
_cell.length_b   1.000
_cell.length_c   1.000
_cell.angle_alpha   90.00
_cell.angle_beta   90.00
_cell.angle_gamma   90.00
#
_symmetry.space_group_name_H-M   'P 1'
#
loop_
_entity.id
_entity.type
_entity.pdbx_description
1 polymer ?
#
loop_
_entity_poly.entity_id
_entity_poly.type
_entity_poly.pdbx_seq_one_letter_code
_entity_poly.pdbx_strand_id
1 'polypeptide(L)'
;MFAPPTLLESGNQSQTNPTTADIMEIPVEYESSVQLKIREERLQEETTLKAAICEQSETDLKNAEIKMSWIVERDNKAYADIRKRKREIDDIQERLEVSKKSGYVDEMLISELHRHEILLESALRQKMQMDNVRHSYEKECDVAKTKADRCKKRWRLAREEARRVSNCRKDAEKAEKIERRQAGKN
;
A
#
# COMPACT_ATOMS: atom_id res chain seq x y z
N MET A 1 -38.58 -19.82 47.82
CA MET A 1 -39.35 -20.02 46.58
C MET A 1 -38.36 -20.08 45.42
N PHE A 2 -38.45 -21.14 44.63
CA PHE A 2 -37.66 -21.42 43.44
C PHE A 2 -38.28 -20.74 42.21
N ALA A 3 -37.45 -20.13 41.36
CA ALA A 3 -37.41 -20.38 39.92
C ALA A 3 -36.08 -19.84 39.33
N PRO A 4 -35.47 -20.53 38.34
CA PRO A 4 -34.05 -20.44 37.99
C PRO A 4 -33.79 -19.45 36.83
N PRO A 5 -32.52 -19.22 36.42
CA PRO A 5 -32.21 -18.20 35.42
C PRO A 5 -32.63 -18.68 34.03
N THR A 6 -33.37 -17.84 33.32
CA THR A 6 -33.65 -18.07 31.89
C THR A 6 -32.38 -17.83 31.09
N LEU A 7 -31.68 -18.94 30.82
CA LEU A 7 -30.83 -19.11 29.66
C LEU A 7 -31.69 -18.86 28.42
N LEU A 8 -31.60 -17.65 27.85
CA LEU A 8 -31.94 -17.48 26.45
C LEU A 8 -30.79 -18.07 25.64
N GLU A 9 -30.95 -19.36 25.34
CA GLU A 9 -30.35 -20.01 24.18
C GLU A 9 -30.64 -19.15 22.95
N SER A 10 -29.77 -18.20 22.66
CA SER A 10 -29.54 -17.80 21.28
C SER A 10 -28.70 -18.92 20.67
N GLY A 11 -29.40 -20.00 20.34
CA GLY A 11 -28.99 -20.92 19.31
C GLY A 11 -28.87 -20.12 18.02
N ASN A 12 -27.74 -19.41 17.87
CA ASN A 12 -27.15 -19.25 16.57
C ASN A 12 -26.74 -20.67 16.16
N GLN A 13 -27.72 -21.41 15.61
CA GLN A 13 -27.41 -22.32 14.54
C GLN A 13 -26.71 -21.46 13.51
N SER A 14 -25.39 -21.43 13.63
CA SER A 14 -24.51 -21.19 12.51
C SER A 14 -24.95 -22.25 11.51
N GLN A 15 -25.91 -21.90 10.66
CA GLN A 15 -25.93 -22.37 9.30
C GLN A 15 -24.56 -21.95 8.77
N THR A 16 -23.59 -22.81 9.05
CA THR A 16 -22.46 -22.99 8.18
C THR A 16 -23.12 -23.30 6.85
N ASN A 17 -23.34 -22.25 6.05
CA ASN A 17 -23.34 -22.41 4.62
C ASN A 17 -22.19 -23.37 4.36
N PRO A 18 -22.42 -24.54 3.73
CA PRO A 18 -21.34 -25.45 3.43
C PRO A 18 -20.29 -24.60 2.73
N THR A 19 -19.24 -24.31 3.49
CA THR A 19 -18.07 -23.65 2.95
C THR A 19 -17.63 -24.62 1.88
N THR A 20 -17.26 -24.09 0.72
CA THR A 20 -16.76 -24.79 -0.45
C THR A 20 -15.45 -25.53 -0.14
N ALA A 21 -15.50 -26.38 0.88
CA ALA A 21 -14.51 -27.32 1.33
C ALA A 21 -15.04 -28.68 0.86
N ASP A 22 -14.24 -29.29 0.00
CA ASP A 22 -14.38 -30.63 -0.56
C ASP A 22 -15.45 -30.84 -1.64
N ILE A 23 -15.56 -29.91 -2.58
CA ILE A 23 -15.61 -30.40 -3.96
C ILE A 23 -14.20 -30.96 -4.19
N MET A 24 -14.05 -32.29 -4.21
CA MET A 24 -12.83 -32.90 -4.74
C MET A 24 -12.61 -32.26 -6.10
N GLU A 25 -11.69 -31.30 -6.19
CA GLU A 25 -11.30 -30.74 -7.47
C GLU A 25 -10.78 -31.93 -8.27
N ILE A 26 -11.56 -32.34 -9.27
CA ILE A 26 -11.08 -33.29 -10.27
C ILE A 26 -9.76 -32.70 -10.76
N PRO A 27 -8.63 -33.42 -10.66
CA PRO A 27 -7.38 -32.88 -11.13
C PRO A 27 -7.58 -32.50 -12.60
N VAL A 28 -7.12 -31.29 -12.98
CA VAL A 28 -7.35 -30.68 -14.31
C VAL A 28 -7.03 -31.64 -15.46
N GLU A 29 -6.10 -32.57 -15.23
CA GLU A 29 -5.69 -33.63 -16.17
C GLU A 29 -6.78 -34.66 -16.51
N TYR A 30 -7.82 -34.79 -15.68
CA TYR A 30 -8.93 -35.73 -15.86
C TYR A 30 -10.25 -35.06 -16.25
N GLU A 31 -10.26 -33.73 -16.40
CA GLU A 31 -11.45 -33.00 -16.86
C GLU A 31 -11.66 -33.20 -18.38
N SER A 32 -12.92 -33.29 -18.79
CA SER A 32 -13.27 -33.31 -20.22
C SER A 32 -12.92 -31.97 -20.90
N SER A 33 -12.75 -31.95 -22.22
CA SER A 33 -12.45 -30.70 -22.96
C SER A 33 -13.48 -29.59 -22.74
N VAL A 34 -14.77 -29.95 -22.58
CA VAL A 34 -15.86 -29.02 -22.28
C VAL A 34 -15.75 -28.42 -20.87
N GLN A 35 -15.42 -29.23 -19.86
CA GLN A 35 -15.18 -28.76 -18.49
C GLN A 35 -13.98 -27.81 -18.43
N LEU A 36 -12.89 -28.20 -19.09
CA LEU A 36 -11.67 -27.38 -19.19
C LEU A 36 -11.92 -26.04 -19.86
N LYS A 37 -12.80 -25.99 -20.87
CA LYS A 37 -13.19 -24.74 -21.54
C LYS A 37 -13.93 -23.79 -20.60
N ILE A 38 -14.90 -24.29 -19.85
CA ILE A 38 -15.65 -23.49 -18.86
C ILE A 38 -14.70 -22.97 -17.76
N ARG A 39 -13.76 -23.80 -17.31
CA ARG A 39 -12.76 -23.42 -16.31
C ARG A 39 -11.79 -22.36 -16.85
N GLU A 40 -11.33 -22.50 -18.10
CA GLU A 40 -10.49 -21.50 -18.77
C GLU A 40 -11.19 -20.14 -18.88
N GLU A 41 -12.47 -20.12 -19.31
CA GLU A 41 -13.26 -18.89 -19.44
C GLU A 41 -13.40 -18.17 -18.09
N ARG A 42 -13.74 -18.90 -17.01
CA ARG A 42 -13.80 -18.34 -15.64
C ARG A 42 -12.46 -17.79 -15.16
N LEU A 43 -11.38 -18.53 -15.38
CA LEU A 43 -10.03 -18.09 -14.99
C LEU A 43 -9.59 -16.86 -15.79
N GLN A 44 -10.01 -16.73 -17.04
CA GLN A 44 -9.74 -15.57 -17.88
C GLN A 44 -10.47 -14.32 -17.36
N GLU A 45 -11.75 -14.45 -17.00
CA GLU A 45 -12.52 -13.38 -16.35
C GLU A 45 -11.88 -12.96 -15.02
N GLU A 46 -11.55 -13.92 -14.16
CA GLU A 46 -10.91 -13.68 -12.88
C GLU A 46 -9.54 -12.99 -13.03
N THR A 47 -8.74 -13.44 -13.99
CA THR A 47 -7.43 -12.83 -14.28
C THR A 47 -7.57 -11.40 -14.78
N THR A 48 -8.60 -11.11 -15.58
CA THR A 48 -8.89 -9.76 -16.08
C THR A 48 -9.32 -8.83 -14.95
N LEU A 49 -10.23 -9.29 -14.07
CA LEU A 49 -10.64 -8.53 -12.88
C LEU A 49 -9.44 -8.27 -11.95
N LYS A 50 -8.59 -9.28 -11.71
CA LYS A 50 -7.37 -9.12 -10.92
C LYS A 50 -6.40 -8.12 -11.54
N ALA A 51 -6.28 -8.10 -12.88
CA ALA A 51 -5.45 -7.12 -13.57
C ALA A 51 -5.92 -5.69 -13.31
N ALA A 52 -7.23 -5.42 -13.48
CA ALA A 52 -7.81 -4.11 -13.21
C ALA A 52 -7.62 -3.64 -11.76
N ILE A 53 -7.77 -4.55 -10.79
CA ILE A 53 -7.51 -4.25 -9.36
C ILE A 53 -6.02 -3.89 -9.15
N CYS A 54 -5.10 -4.55 -9.86
CA CYS A 54 -3.68 -4.26 -9.75
C CYS A 54 -3.31 -2.92 -10.38
N GLU A 55 -3.91 -2.55 -11.52
CA GLU A 55 -3.73 -1.21 -12.11
C GLU A 55 -4.19 -0.10 -11.15
N GLN A 56 -5.32 -0.30 -10.47
CA GLN A 56 -5.75 0.63 -9.43
C GLN A 56 -4.75 0.68 -8.27
N SER A 57 -4.25 -0.48 -7.82
CA SER A 57 -3.29 -0.55 -6.71
C SER A 57 -1.95 0.13 -7.07
N GLU A 58 -1.50 0.01 -8.33
CA GLU A 58 -0.32 0.72 -8.83
C GLU A 58 -0.54 2.23 -8.93
N THR A 59 -1.75 2.66 -9.29
CA THR A 59 -2.14 4.08 -9.29
C THR A 59 -2.13 4.65 -7.87
N ASP A 60 -2.67 3.91 -6.91
CA ASP A 60 -2.66 4.30 -5.49
C ASP A 60 -1.24 4.42 -4.94
N LEU A 61 -0.34 3.50 -5.33
CA LEU A 61 1.08 3.57 -4.98
C LEU A 61 1.74 4.82 -5.57
N LYS A 62 1.55 5.11 -6.86
CA LYS A 62 2.08 6.33 -7.49
C LYS A 62 1.60 7.59 -6.78
N ASN A 63 0.33 7.65 -6.40
CA ASN A 63 -0.22 8.79 -5.66
C ASN A 63 0.44 8.92 -4.27
N ALA A 64 0.69 7.82 -3.57
CA ALA A 64 1.40 7.83 -2.30
C ALA A 64 2.87 8.26 -2.45
N GLU A 65 3.56 7.82 -3.50
CA GLU A 65 4.93 8.24 -3.84
C GLU A 65 5.00 9.75 -4.14
N ILE A 66 4.00 10.31 -4.84
CA ILE A 66 3.90 11.75 -5.09
C ILE A 66 3.75 12.52 -3.78
N LYS A 67 2.85 12.08 -2.88
CA LYS A 67 2.71 12.69 -1.55
C LYS A 67 4.03 12.66 -0.76
N MET A 68 4.74 11.53 -0.82
CA MET A 68 6.05 11.35 -0.18
C MET A 68 7.11 12.30 -0.76
N SER A 69 7.20 12.41 -2.09
CA SER A 69 8.13 13.34 -2.72
C SER A 69 7.86 14.78 -2.31
N TRP A 70 6.58 15.17 -2.32
CA TRP A 70 6.16 16.53 -1.95
C TRP A 70 6.48 16.87 -0.49
N ILE A 71 6.24 15.94 0.45
CA ILE A 71 6.51 16.21 1.87
C ILE A 71 8.00 16.30 2.15
N VAL A 72 8.83 15.49 1.49
CA VAL A 72 10.29 15.54 1.61
C VAL A 72 10.85 16.88 1.12
N GLU A 73 10.35 17.41 0.01
CA GLU A 73 10.77 18.73 -0.48
C GLU A 73 10.45 19.84 0.53
N ARG A 74 9.25 19.81 1.11
CA ARG A 74 8.84 20.79 2.12
C ARG A 74 9.60 20.63 3.44
N ASP A 75 9.89 19.41 3.86
CA ASP A 75 10.71 19.11 5.03
C ASP A 75 12.12 19.68 4.86
N ASN A 76 12.74 19.44 3.69
CA ASN A 76 14.04 20.04 3.35
C ASN A 76 14.03 21.57 3.42
N LYS A 77 12.95 22.21 2.97
CA LYS A 77 12.77 23.67 3.07
C LYS A 77 12.65 24.13 4.52
N ALA A 78 11.92 23.40 5.37
CA ALA A 78 11.79 23.71 6.79
C ALA A 78 13.15 23.58 7.51
N TYR A 79 13.90 22.51 7.24
CA TYR A 79 15.26 22.35 7.73
C TYR A 79 16.22 23.46 7.26
N ALA A 80 16.08 23.93 6.02
CA ALA A 80 16.87 25.05 5.51
C ALA A 80 16.56 26.36 6.23
N ASP A 81 15.29 26.65 6.52
CA ASP A 81 14.91 27.85 7.28
C ASP A 81 15.44 27.81 8.72
N ILE A 82 15.31 26.67 9.42
CA ILE A 82 15.91 26.48 10.75
C ILE A 82 17.42 26.75 10.73
N ARG A 83 18.15 26.18 9.76
CA ARG A 83 19.59 26.41 9.62
C ARG A 83 19.92 27.86 9.32
N LYS A 84 19.10 28.54 8.52
CA LYS A 84 19.26 29.99 8.29
C LYS A 84 19.11 30.75 9.60
N ARG A 85 18.02 30.54 10.35
CA ARG A 85 17.77 31.26 11.61
C ARG A 85 18.84 31.04 12.66
N LYS A 86 19.34 29.81 12.80
CA LYS A 86 20.47 29.51 13.69
C LYS A 86 21.72 30.32 13.33
N ARG A 87 22.11 30.35 12.06
CA ARG A 87 23.28 31.13 11.62
C ARG A 87 23.14 32.63 11.89
N GLU A 88 21.95 33.19 11.67
CA GLU A 88 21.69 34.61 11.97
C GLU A 88 21.76 34.89 13.48
N ILE A 89 21.26 33.98 14.31
CA ILE A 89 21.39 34.08 15.77
C ILE A 89 22.85 34.02 16.19
N ASP A 90 23.62 33.07 15.66
CA ASP A 90 25.05 32.92 15.96
C ASP A 90 25.84 34.19 15.58
N ASP A 91 25.56 34.79 14.40
CA ASP A 91 26.18 36.04 13.94
C ASP A 91 25.84 37.24 14.86
N ILE A 92 24.57 37.40 15.23
CA ILE A 92 24.14 38.47 16.14
C ILE A 92 24.77 38.29 17.52
N GLN A 93 24.84 37.04 18.03
CA GLN A 93 25.49 36.74 19.29
C GLN A 93 26.98 37.08 19.27
N GLU A 94 27.70 36.77 18.19
CA GLU A 94 29.10 37.16 18.02
C GLU A 94 29.28 38.69 18.04
N ARG A 95 28.44 39.41 17.30
CA ARG A 95 28.44 40.89 17.28
C ARG A 95 28.13 41.49 18.65
N LEU A 96 27.20 40.91 19.40
CA LEU A 96 26.89 41.31 20.77
C LEU A 96 28.07 41.09 21.72
N GLU A 97 28.77 39.97 21.61
CA GLU A 97 29.98 39.71 22.41
C GLU A 97 31.09 40.71 22.14
N VAL A 98 31.26 41.15 20.88
CA VAL A 98 32.20 42.23 20.53
C VAL A 98 31.75 43.56 21.16
N SER A 99 30.47 43.91 21.05
CA SER A 99 29.92 45.13 21.65
C SER A 99 30.14 45.15 23.17
N LYS A 100 29.82 44.07 23.88
CA LYS A 100 30.00 43.95 25.33
C LYS A 100 31.45 44.19 25.76
N LYS A 101 32.43 43.69 25.00
CA LYS A 101 33.87 43.91 25.28
C LYS A 101 34.28 45.37 25.16
N SER A 102 33.58 46.17 24.37
CA SER A 102 33.81 47.62 24.24
C SER A 102 33.13 48.46 25.34
N GLY A 103 32.39 47.82 26.27
CA GLY A 103 31.67 48.51 27.35
C GLY A 103 30.35 49.13 26.93
N TYR A 104 29.87 48.84 25.72
CA TYR A 104 28.58 49.29 25.19
C TYR A 104 27.65 48.11 24.91
N VAL A 105 26.37 48.25 25.27
CA VAL A 105 25.33 47.28 24.96
C VAL A 105 24.48 47.81 23.81
N ASP A 106 24.51 47.11 22.69
CA ASP A 106 23.72 47.45 21.51
C ASP A 106 22.29 46.88 21.64
N GLU A 107 21.36 47.72 22.09
CA GLU A 107 19.93 47.39 22.26
C GLU A 107 19.24 47.01 20.94
N MET A 108 19.72 47.54 19.80
CA MET A 108 19.20 47.13 18.49
C MET A 108 19.57 45.69 18.18
N LEU A 109 20.82 45.29 18.44
CA LEU A 109 21.26 43.91 18.27
C LEU A 109 20.51 42.95 19.21
N ILE A 110 20.19 43.37 20.43
CA ILE A 110 19.36 42.57 21.36
C ILE A 110 17.95 42.39 20.78
N SER A 111 17.34 43.46 20.27
CA SER A 111 16.01 43.39 19.65
C SER A 111 16.00 42.50 18.40
N GLU A 112 17.05 42.58 17.59
CA GLU A 112 17.24 41.74 16.41
C GLU A 112 17.42 40.27 16.78
N LEU A 113 18.23 39.97 17.81
CA LEU A 113 18.41 38.64 18.35
C LEU A 113 17.06 38.04 18.76
N HIS A 114 16.29 38.77 19.57
CA HIS A 114 15.00 38.30 20.05
C HIS A 114 14.01 38.01 18.91
N ARG A 115 14.01 38.86 17.88
CA ARG A 115 13.22 38.61 16.66
C ARG A 115 13.62 37.29 15.98
N HIS A 116 14.91 37.02 15.85
CA HIS A 116 15.39 35.80 15.21
C HIS A 116 15.12 34.55 16.06
N GLU A 117 15.15 34.64 17.39
CA GLU A 117 14.73 33.57 18.30
C GLU A 117 13.25 33.21 18.11
N ILE A 118 12.35 34.20 18.06
CA ILE A 118 10.93 33.98 17.78
C ILE A 118 10.73 33.29 16.42
N LEU A 119 11.48 33.73 15.41
CA LEU A 119 11.41 33.13 14.06
C LEU A 119 11.95 31.70 14.05
N LEU A 120 13.02 31.40 14.80
CA LEU A 120 13.54 30.04 14.96
C LEU A 120 12.52 29.14 15.64
N GLU A 121 11.89 29.57 16.73
CA GLU A 121 10.83 28.80 17.38
C GLU A 121 9.65 28.51 16.44
N SER A 122 9.24 29.51 15.65
CA SER A 122 8.20 29.35 14.65
C SER A 122 8.58 28.30 13.61
N ALA A 123 9.82 28.35 13.09
CA ALA A 123 10.33 27.38 12.13
C ALA A 123 10.41 25.96 12.73
N LEU A 124 10.83 25.83 14.00
CA LEU A 124 10.85 24.55 14.72
C LEU A 124 9.44 23.96 14.90
N ARG A 125 8.45 24.79 15.24
CA ARG A 125 7.04 24.36 15.32
C ARG A 125 6.50 23.89 13.97
N GLN A 126 6.81 24.62 12.89
CA GLN A 126 6.43 24.21 11.53
C GLN A 126 7.09 22.88 11.14
N LYS A 127 8.38 22.71 11.43
CA LYS A 127 9.10 21.46 11.16
C LYS A 127 8.52 20.28 11.91
N MET A 128 8.14 20.45 13.18
CA MET A 128 7.47 19.40 13.95
C MET A 128 6.12 19.00 13.33
N GLN A 129 5.35 19.95 12.81
CA GLN A 129 4.11 19.63 12.08
C GLN A 129 4.41 18.83 10.80
N MET A 130 5.48 19.19 10.08
CA MET A 130 5.91 18.49 8.87
C MET A 130 6.36 17.05 9.17
N ASP A 131 7.11 16.83 10.25
CA ASP A 131 7.53 15.49 10.70
C ASP A 131 6.32 14.56 10.91
N ASN A 132 5.24 15.07 11.53
CA ASN A 132 4.01 14.31 11.76
C ASN A 132 3.31 13.93 10.45
N VAL A 133 3.21 14.86 9.50
CA VAL A 133 2.61 14.59 8.19
C VAL A 133 3.46 13.61 7.40
N ARG A 134 4.79 13.78 7.44
CA ARG A 134 5.74 12.87 6.79
C ARG A 134 5.57 11.44 7.28
N HIS A 135 5.53 11.23 8.60
CA HIS A 135 5.29 9.90 9.18
C HIS A 135 3.96 9.28 8.72
N SER A 136 2.91 10.09 8.60
CA SER A 136 1.62 9.62 8.07
C SER A 136 1.75 9.16 6.61
N TYR A 137 2.43 9.94 5.77
CA TYR A 137 2.62 9.60 4.37
C TYR A 137 3.56 8.41 4.16
N GLU A 138 4.58 8.25 5.01
CA GLU A 138 5.46 7.07 4.99
C GLU A 138 4.63 5.79 5.22
N LYS A 139 3.75 5.80 6.22
CA LYS A 139 2.82 4.68 6.47
C LYS A 139 1.85 4.45 5.32
N GLU A 140 1.26 5.50 4.76
CA GLU A 140 0.38 5.38 3.58
C GLU A 140 1.11 4.72 2.40
N CYS A 141 2.34 5.15 2.14
CA CYS A 141 3.19 4.62 1.08
C CYS A 141 3.55 3.14 1.30
N ASP A 142 3.95 2.77 2.52
CA ASP A 142 4.25 1.38 2.87
C ASP A 142 3.05 0.45 2.69
N VAL A 143 1.86 0.92 3.10
CA VAL A 143 0.61 0.18 2.93
C VAL A 143 0.27 0.04 1.46
N ALA A 144 0.36 1.12 0.67
CA ALA A 144 0.08 1.09 -0.77
C ALA A 144 1.04 0.14 -1.50
N LYS A 145 2.33 0.19 -1.19
CA LYS A 145 3.35 -0.71 -1.74
C LYS A 145 3.04 -2.17 -1.44
N THR A 146 2.74 -2.46 -0.18
CA THR A 146 2.39 -3.82 0.26
C THR A 146 1.11 -4.34 -0.44
N LYS A 147 0.13 -3.47 -0.69
CA LYS A 147 -1.10 -3.83 -1.44
C LYS A 147 -0.79 -4.11 -2.91
N ALA A 148 -0.02 -3.24 -3.57
CA ALA A 148 0.38 -3.40 -4.96
C ALA A 148 1.19 -4.69 -5.17
N ASP A 149 2.17 -4.97 -4.31
CA ASP A 149 2.97 -6.20 -4.36
C ASP A 149 2.12 -7.47 -4.18
N ARG A 150 1.20 -7.45 -3.21
CA ARG A 150 0.25 -8.55 -2.99
C ARG A 150 -0.67 -8.75 -4.19
N CYS A 151 -1.19 -7.68 -4.77
CA CYS A 151 -2.01 -7.77 -5.97
C CYS A 151 -1.24 -8.41 -7.11
N LYS A 152 -0.04 -7.88 -7.41
CA LYS A 152 0.83 -8.39 -8.48
C LYS A 152 1.18 -9.86 -8.30
N LYS A 153 1.40 -10.32 -7.06
CA LYS A 153 1.61 -11.75 -6.78
C LYS A 153 0.35 -12.57 -7.09
N ARG A 154 -0.82 -12.15 -6.61
CA ARG A 154 -2.10 -12.86 -6.85
C ARG A 154 -2.48 -12.91 -8.32
N TRP A 155 -2.26 -11.82 -9.05
CA TRP A 155 -2.51 -11.75 -10.48
C TRP A 155 -1.58 -12.69 -11.26
N ARG A 156 -0.29 -12.75 -10.93
CA ARG A 156 0.65 -13.71 -11.54
C ARG A 156 0.22 -15.16 -11.35
N LEU A 157 -0.19 -15.53 -10.14
CA LEU A 157 -0.69 -16.88 -9.84
C LEU A 157 -1.95 -17.21 -10.64
N ALA A 158 -2.92 -16.29 -10.71
CA ALA A 158 -4.14 -16.49 -11.51
C ALA A 158 -3.82 -16.66 -13.00
N ARG A 159 -2.90 -15.85 -13.52
CA ARG A 159 -2.46 -15.91 -14.92
C ARG A 159 -1.74 -17.23 -15.24
N GLU A 160 -0.90 -17.72 -14.33
CA GLU A 160 -0.21 -19.00 -14.48
C GLU A 160 -1.20 -20.17 -14.46
N GLU A 161 -2.20 -20.12 -13.59
CA GLU A 161 -3.27 -21.12 -13.51
C GLU A 161 -4.14 -21.13 -14.77
N ALA A 162 -4.55 -19.96 -15.26
CA ALA A 162 -5.26 -19.81 -16.53
C ALA A 162 -4.45 -20.43 -17.69
N ARG A 163 -3.13 -20.19 -17.72
CA ARG A 163 -2.24 -20.78 -18.72
C ARG A 163 -2.16 -22.31 -18.60
N ARG A 164 -2.11 -22.84 -17.38
CA ARG A 164 -2.09 -24.29 -17.13
C ARG A 164 -3.35 -24.96 -17.66
N VAL A 165 -4.53 -24.43 -17.29
CA VAL A 165 -5.83 -24.96 -17.75
C VAL A 165 -5.98 -24.86 -19.27
N SER A 166 -5.54 -23.74 -19.88
CA SER A 166 -5.53 -23.58 -21.33
C SER A 166 -4.72 -24.67 -22.05
N ASN A 167 -3.55 -25.01 -21.51
CA ASN A 167 -2.71 -26.07 -22.06
C ASN A 167 -3.39 -27.44 -21.93
N CYS A 168 -3.90 -27.78 -20.74
CA CYS A 168 -4.63 -29.03 -20.51
C CYS A 168 -5.83 -29.17 -21.46
N ARG A 169 -6.59 -28.09 -21.70
CA ARG A 169 -7.70 -28.11 -22.67
C ARG A 169 -7.21 -28.47 -24.07
N LYS A 170 -6.14 -27.83 -24.54
CA LYS A 170 -5.59 -28.08 -25.89
C LYS A 170 -5.14 -29.53 -26.05
N ASP A 171 -4.55 -30.10 -25.01
CA ASP A 171 -4.13 -31.49 -25.00
C ASP A 171 -5.34 -32.45 -25.03
N ALA A 172 -6.36 -32.19 -24.21
CA ALA A 172 -7.62 -32.95 -24.20
C ALA A 172 -8.34 -32.89 -25.56
N GLU A 173 -8.48 -31.70 -26.16
CA GLU A 173 -9.07 -31.54 -27.49
C GLU A 173 -8.30 -32.28 -28.58
N LYS A 174 -6.97 -32.35 -28.45
CA LYS A 174 -6.12 -33.09 -29.38
C LYS A 174 -6.32 -34.59 -29.23
N ALA A 175 -6.39 -35.10 -28.00
CA ALA A 175 -6.67 -36.51 -27.71
C ALA A 175 -8.03 -36.93 -28.28
N GLU A 176 -9.10 -36.19 -27.98
CA GLU A 176 -10.45 -36.46 -28.50
C GLU A 176 -10.50 -36.46 -30.04
N LYS A 177 -9.79 -35.53 -30.70
CA LYS A 177 -9.71 -35.50 -32.17
C LYS A 177 -9.03 -36.74 -32.74
N ILE A 178 -8.02 -37.28 -32.05
CA ILE A 178 -7.33 -38.51 -32.45
C ILE A 178 -8.28 -39.71 -32.30
N GLU A 179 -8.98 -39.83 -31.17
CA GLU A 179 -9.95 -40.90 -30.91
C GLU A 179 -11.07 -40.91 -31.95
N ARG A 180 -11.66 -39.74 -32.27
CA ARG A 180 -12.70 -39.62 -33.31
C ARG A 180 -12.19 -40.05 -34.69
N ARG A 181 -10.93 -39.77 -35.02
CA ARG A 181 -10.31 -40.19 -36.30
C ARG A 181 -10.04 -41.69 -36.34
N GLN A 182 -9.79 -42.33 -35.21
CA GLN A 182 -9.59 -43.77 -35.12
C GLN A 182 -10.94 -44.51 -35.17
N ALA A 183 -11.96 -44.00 -34.48
CA ALA A 183 -13.30 -44.58 -34.48
C ALA A 183 -13.99 -44.54 -35.86
N GLY A 184 -13.71 -43.53 -36.70
CA GLY A 184 -14.24 -43.44 -38.06
C GLY A 184 -13.48 -44.24 -39.13
N LYS A 185 -12.46 -45.02 -38.75
CA LYS A 185 -11.69 -45.91 -39.65
C LYS A 185 -12.02 -47.40 -39.47
N ASN A 186 -12.84 -47.74 -38.47
CA ASN A 186 -13.42 -49.07 -38.26
C ASN A 186 -14.87 -49.08 -38.72
#